data_AF-A0A4V5PD37-F1
#
_entry.id   AF-A0A4V5PD37-F1
#
_cell.length_a   1.000
_cell.length_b   1.000
_cell.length_c   1.000
_cell.angle_alpha   90.00
_cell.angle_beta   90.00
_cell.angle_gamma   90.00
#
_symmetry.space_group_name_H-M   'P 1'
#
loop_
_entity.id
_entity.type
_entity.pdbx_description
1 polymer ?
#
loop_
_entity_poly.entity_id
_entity_poly.type
_entity_poly.pdbx_seq_one_letter_code
_entity_poly.pdbx_strand_id
1 'polypeptide(L)'
;MKSKRIIYALLVIAVIALGILSRKVTVIPLIVGNILYAVMMFLLIKFLLIQLRYWKVALISLSICYFIEISQLYHAPWINQMRNTTIGALVLGHGFLWSDMIAYTIGTAICILYYAKLK
;
A
#
# COMPACT_ATOMS: atom_id res chain seq x y z
N MET A 1 -20.12 -1.35 -16.62
CA MET A 1 -19.68 -1.03 -15.24
C MET A 1 -19.02 -2.20 -14.49
N LYS A 2 -19.49 -3.46 -14.62
CA LYS A 2 -18.88 -4.63 -13.96
C LYS A 2 -17.48 -5.01 -14.49
N SER A 3 -17.21 -4.85 -15.79
CA SER A 3 -15.94 -5.28 -16.41
C SER A 3 -14.71 -4.49 -15.93
N LYS A 4 -14.85 -3.18 -15.69
CA LYS A 4 -13.74 -2.35 -15.15
C LYS A 4 -13.37 -2.74 -13.71
N ARG A 5 -14.34 -3.18 -12.91
CA ARG A 5 -14.09 -3.69 -11.55
C ARG A 5 -13.22 -4.94 -11.58
N ILE A 6 -13.52 -5.87 -12.48
CA ILE A 6 -12.77 -7.12 -12.60
C ILE A 6 -11.31 -6.86 -13.00
N ILE A 7 -11.07 -5.90 -13.90
CA ILE A 7 -9.70 -5.50 -14.30
C ILE A 7 -8.92 -4.94 -13.10
N TYR A 8 -9.54 -4.06 -12.30
CA TYR A 8 -8.90 -3.54 -11.09
C TYR A 8 -8.66 -4.62 -10.03
N ALA A 9 -9.60 -5.56 -9.85
CA ALA A 9 -9.41 -6.69 -8.94
C ALA A 9 -8.25 -7.58 -9.38
N LEU A 10 -8.14 -7.89 -10.68
CA LEU A 10 -7.02 -8.65 -11.25
C LEU A 10 -5.69 -7.89 -11.07
N LEU A 11 -5.68 -6.57 -11.28
CA LEU A 11 -4.50 -5.73 -11.05
C LEU A 11 -4.09 -5.73 -9.57
N VAL A 12 -5.04 -5.64 -8.64
CA VAL A 12 -4.75 -5.73 -7.20
C VAL A 12 -4.14 -7.09 -6.86
N ILE A 13 -4.70 -8.20 -7.36
CA ILE A 13 -4.16 -9.54 -7.14
C ILE A 13 -2.76 -9.68 -7.74
N ALA A 14 -2.53 -9.15 -8.94
CA ALA A 14 -1.22 -9.16 -9.59
C ALA A 14 -0.18 -8.35 -8.80
N VAL A 15 -0.56 -7.17 -8.28
CA VAL A 15 0.33 -6.34 -7.45
C VAL A 15 0.61 -7.01 -6.10
N ILE A 16 -0.37 -7.68 -5.49
CA ILE A 16 -0.16 -8.48 -4.28
C ILE A 16 0.85 -9.60 -4.55
N ALA A 17 0.68 -10.34 -5.65
CA ALA A 17 1.58 -11.41 -6.04
C ALA A 17 3.01 -10.89 -6.29
N LEU A 18 3.15 -9.77 -7.01
CA LEU A 18 4.44 -9.11 -7.25
C LEU A 18 5.07 -8.57 -5.96
N GLY A 19 4.28 -8.03 -5.03
CA GLY A 19 4.76 -7.56 -3.73
C GLY A 19 5.28 -8.69 -2.86
N ILE A 20 4.59 -9.83 -2.82
CA ILE A 20 5.04 -11.04 -2.11
C ILE A 20 6.31 -11.60 -2.77
N LEU A 21 6.35 -11.67 -4.10
CA LEU A 21 7.51 -12.13 -4.85
C LEU A 21 8.73 -11.22 -4.59
N SER A 22 8.52 -9.90 -4.58
CA SER A 22 9.55 -8.92 -4.28
C SER A 22 10.14 -9.08 -2.88
N ARG A 23 9.36 -9.58 -1.91
CA ARG A 23 9.84 -9.84 -0.53
C ARG A 23 10.54 -11.18 -0.39
N LYS A 24 10.29 -12.15 -1.28
CA LYS A 24 10.99 -13.45 -1.30
C LYS A 24 12.35 -13.39 -1.99
N VAL A 25 12.56 -12.42 -2.89
CA VAL A 25 13.83 -12.27 -3.61
C VAL A 25 14.75 -11.34 -2.79
N THR A 26 15.75 -11.93 -2.14
CA THR A 26 16.75 -11.22 -1.31
C THR A 26 17.58 -10.17 -2.06
N VAL A 27 17.62 -10.25 -3.40
CA VAL A 27 18.32 -9.31 -4.28
C VAL A 27 17.56 -7.98 -4.43
N ILE A 28 16.25 -7.96 -4.16
CA ILE A 28 15.43 -6.77 -4.38
C ILE A 28 15.43 -5.89 -3.11
N PRO A 29 15.76 -4.59 -3.22
CA PRO A 29 15.74 -3.68 -2.07
C PRO A 29 14.36 -3.66 -1.42
N LEU A 30 14.30 -3.69 -0.08
CA LEU A 30 13.05 -3.63 0.69
C LEU A 30 12.15 -2.44 0.30
N ILE A 31 12.77 -1.33 -0.10
CA ILE A 31 12.11 -0.11 -0.61
C ILE A 31 11.19 -0.41 -1.80
N VAL A 32 11.57 -1.33 -2.69
CA VAL A 32 10.76 -1.71 -3.86
C VAL A 32 9.45 -2.35 -3.39
N GLY A 33 9.53 -3.25 -2.41
CA GLY A 33 8.34 -3.85 -1.80
C GLY A 33 7.40 -2.81 -1.18
N ASN A 34 7.95 -1.76 -0.58
CA ASN A 34 7.18 -0.67 0.01
C ASN A 34 6.54 0.26 -1.04
N ILE A 35 7.24 0.53 -2.15
CA ILE A 35 6.65 1.22 -3.31
C ILE A 35 5.47 0.39 -3.86
N LEU A 36 5.64 -0.92 -4.06
CA LEU A 36 4.56 -1.80 -4.52
C LEU A 36 3.38 -1.83 -3.54
N TYR A 37 3.64 -1.79 -2.23
CA TYR A 37 2.58 -1.73 -1.22
C TYR A 37 1.75 -0.45 -1.32
N ALA A 38 2.37 0.72 -1.52
CA ALA A 38 1.62 1.95 -1.76
C ALA A 38 0.79 1.91 -3.04
N VAL A 39 1.34 1.34 -4.12
CA VAL A 39 0.60 1.12 -5.38
C VAL A 39 -0.60 0.20 -5.16
N MET A 40 -0.43 -0.88 -4.41
CA MET A 40 -1.50 -1.80 -4.03
C MET A 40 -2.62 -1.06 -3.30
N MET A 41 -2.28 -0.27 -2.27
CA MET A 41 -3.26 0.50 -1.50
C MET A 41 -4.01 1.51 -2.37
N PHE A 42 -3.31 2.21 -3.25
CA PHE A 42 -3.92 3.11 -4.22
C PHE A 42 -4.95 2.38 -5.10
N LEU A 43 -4.56 1.23 -5.67
CA LEU A 43 -5.44 0.44 -6.55
C LEU A 43 -6.63 -0.14 -5.79
N LEU A 44 -6.44 -0.58 -4.54
CA LEU A 44 -7.50 -1.12 -3.69
C LEU A 44 -8.55 -0.05 -3.36
N ILE A 45 -8.11 1.15 -2.98
CA ILE A 45 -9.02 2.28 -2.74
C ILE A 45 -9.70 2.71 -4.06
N LYS A 46 -8.98 2.71 -5.19
CA LYS A 46 -9.57 3.01 -6.51
C LYS A 46 -10.62 1.97 -6.92
N PHE A 47 -10.39 0.71 -6.59
CA PHE A 47 -11.30 -0.41 -6.84
C PHE A 47 -12.59 -0.30 -6.01
N LEU A 48 -12.46 0.01 -4.71
CA LEU A 48 -13.59 0.25 -3.82
C LEU A 48 -14.37 1.51 -4.23
N LEU A 49 -13.65 2.59 -4.57
CA LEU A 49 -14.21 3.92 -4.79
C LEU A 49 -13.94 4.42 -6.22
N ILE A 50 -14.44 3.67 -7.20
CA ILE A 50 -14.22 3.92 -8.65
C ILE A 50 -14.59 5.34 -9.07
N GLN A 51 -15.64 5.90 -8.45
CA GLN A 51 -16.17 7.23 -8.75
C GLN A 51 -15.30 8.38 -8.23
N LEU A 52 -14.35 8.14 -7.31
CA LEU A 52 -13.48 9.19 -6.80
C LEU A 52 -12.39 9.59 -7.81
N ARG A 53 -12.04 10.87 -7.80
CA ARG A 53 -10.90 11.40 -8.56
C ARG A 53 -9.60 10.76 -8.06
N TYR A 54 -8.67 10.47 -8.98
CA TYR A 54 -7.40 9.77 -8.66
C TYR A 54 -6.58 10.47 -7.57
N TRP A 55 -6.58 11.81 -7.51
CA TRP A 55 -5.88 12.58 -6.47
C TRP A 55 -6.47 12.36 -5.07
N LYS A 56 -7.79 12.21 -4.95
CA LYS A 56 -8.44 11.88 -3.67
C LYS A 56 -8.08 10.47 -3.21
N VAL A 57 -8.03 9.54 -4.16
CA VAL A 57 -7.63 8.15 -3.89
C VAL A 57 -6.18 8.10 -3.40
N ALA A 58 -5.27 8.84 -4.04
CA ALA A 58 -3.89 8.98 -3.59
C ALA A 58 -3.78 9.54 -2.19
N LEU A 59 -4.53 10.61 -1.87
CA LEU A 59 -4.50 11.19 -0.54
C LEU A 59 -4.97 10.20 0.52
N ILE A 60 -6.04 9.44 0.24
CA ILE A 60 -6.56 8.42 1.15
C ILE A 60 -5.55 7.28 1.32
N SER A 61 -4.99 6.74 0.23
CA SER A 61 -4.03 5.63 0.31
C SER A 61 -2.76 6.02 1.07
N LEU A 62 -2.21 7.21 0.79
CA LEU A 62 -1.04 7.73 1.48
C LEU A 62 -1.31 7.95 2.97
N SER A 63 -2.48 8.53 3.29
CA SER A 63 -2.90 8.73 4.68
C SER A 63 -2.98 7.40 5.42
N ILE A 64 -3.58 6.37 4.82
CA ILE A 64 -3.66 5.04 5.45
C ILE A 64 -2.27 4.46 5.69
N CYS A 65 -1.37 4.49 4.69
CA CYS A 65 0.00 4.00 4.88
C CYS A 65 0.74 4.75 6.00
N TYR A 66 0.58 6.08 6.07
CA TYR A 66 1.18 6.89 7.13
C TYR A 66 0.59 6.58 8.50
N PHE A 67 -0.73 6.38 8.59
CA PHE A 67 -1.38 5.95 9.83
C PHE A 67 -0.87 4.58 10.30
N ILE A 68 -0.66 3.64 9.38
CA ILE A 68 -0.09 2.33 9.72
C ILE A 68 1.32 2.49 10.27
N GLU A 69 2.20 3.25 9.60
CA GLU A 69 3.57 3.51 10.08
C GLU A 69 3.60 4.27 11.41
N ILE A 70 2.78 5.31 11.57
CA ILE A 70 2.70 6.05 12.85
C ILE A 70 2.14 5.15 13.96
N SER A 71 1.23 4.23 13.64
CA SER A 71 0.77 3.24 14.62
C SER A 71 1.93 2.39 15.14
N GLN A 72 3.02 2.21 14.37
CA GLN A 72 4.22 1.50 14.80
C GLN A 72 4.96 2.16 15.96
N LEU A 73 4.92 3.51 16.04
CA LEU A 73 5.45 4.29 17.16
C LEU A 73 4.57 4.22 18.42
N TYR A 74 3.33 3.74 18.29
CA TYR A 74 2.42 3.56 19.42
C TYR A 74 2.65 2.19 20.05
N HIS A 75 3.19 2.16 21.28
CA HIS A 75 3.58 0.93 21.98
C HIS A 75 2.62 0.55 23.12
N ALA A 76 1.31 0.64 22.88
CA ALA A 76 0.35 0.17 23.87
C ALA A 76 0.32 -1.37 23.96
N PRO A 77 0.09 -1.97 25.15
CA PRO A 77 0.10 -3.41 25.32
C PRO A 77 -0.94 -4.14 24.43
N TRP A 78 -2.10 -3.53 24.18
CA TRP A 78 -3.14 -4.09 23.31
C TRP A 78 -2.70 -4.13 21.83
N ILE A 79 -1.98 -3.12 21.34
CA ILE A 79 -1.54 -3.07 19.93
C ILE A 79 -0.35 -3.99 19.70
N ASN A 80 0.53 -4.12 20.70
CA ASN A 80 1.62 -5.09 20.68
C ASN A 80 1.10 -6.53 20.74
N GLN A 81 0.02 -6.81 21.47
CA GLN A 81 -0.66 -8.11 21.42
C GLN A 81 -1.20 -8.43 20.02
N MET A 82 -1.79 -7.45 19.34
CA MET A 82 -2.21 -7.63 17.95
C MET A 82 -1.01 -7.88 17.01
N ARG A 83 0.11 -7.15 17.17
CA ARG A 83 1.34 -7.39 16.40
C ARG A 83 1.95 -8.76 16.61
N ASN A 84 1.82 -9.33 17.80
CA ASN A 84 2.29 -10.69 18.07
C ASN A 84 1.47 -11.78 17.36
N THR A 85 0.32 -11.44 16.77
CA THR A 85 -0.41 -12.37 15.88
C THR A 85 0.16 -12.31 14.47
N THR A 86 0.21 -13.44 13.77
CA THR A 86 0.72 -13.51 12.38
C THR A 86 -0.01 -12.58 11.42
N ILE A 87 -1.32 -12.38 11.62
CA ILE A 87 -2.13 -11.45 10.81
C ILE A 87 -1.79 -10.00 11.15
N GLY A 88 -1.70 -9.66 12.44
CA GLY A 88 -1.37 -8.30 12.87
C GLY A 88 0.07 -7.91 12.51
N ALA A 89 1.03 -8.84 12.59
CA ALA A 89 2.39 -8.65 12.09
C ALA A 89 2.43 -8.28 10.60
N LEU A 90 1.59 -8.94 9.80
CA LEU A 90 1.52 -8.73 8.35
C LEU A 90 0.85 -7.40 7.97
N VAL A 91 -0.13 -6.96 8.77
CA VAL A 91 -0.92 -5.75 8.51
C VAL A 91 -0.28 -4.50 9.13
N LEU A 92 0.19 -4.60 10.37
CA LEU A 92 0.71 -3.45 11.14
C LEU A 92 2.21 -3.26 11.00
N GLY A 93 2.96 -4.29 10.60
CA GLY A 93 4.43 -4.25 10.56
C GLY A 93 5.08 -4.26 11.95
N HIS A 94 6.41 -4.41 11.98
CA HIS A 94 7.20 -4.60 13.20
C HIS A 94 8.23 -3.50 13.50
N GLY A 95 8.25 -2.38 12.76
CA GLY A 95 9.17 -1.30 13.08
C GLY A 95 9.11 -0.14 12.10
N PHE A 96 9.06 1.07 12.67
CA PHE A 96 8.92 2.30 11.92
C PHE A 96 10.20 2.62 11.15
N LEU A 97 10.07 2.83 9.85
CA LEU A 97 11.17 3.20 8.97
C LEU A 97 10.83 4.47 8.19
N TRP A 98 11.63 5.52 8.36
CA TRP A 98 11.49 6.76 7.58
C TRP A 98 11.61 6.52 6.07
N SER A 99 12.38 5.51 5.64
CA SER A 99 12.45 5.08 4.24
C SER A 99 11.10 4.69 3.68
N ASP A 100 10.20 4.18 4.51
CA ASP A 100 8.92 3.61 4.10
C ASP A 100 7.94 4.73 3.80
N MET A 101 7.95 5.82 4.58
CA MET A 101 7.22 7.04 4.27
C MET A 101 7.62 7.64 2.90
N ILE A 102 8.93 7.68 2.63
CA ILE A 102 9.45 8.17 1.34
C ILE A 102 9.02 7.23 0.21
N ALA A 103 9.17 5.92 0.40
CA ALA A 103 8.75 4.90 -0.57
C ALA A 103 7.26 5.00 -0.90
N TYR A 104 6.40 5.20 0.11
CA TYR A 104 4.96 5.36 -0.08
C TYR A 104 4.59 6.65 -0.80
N THR A 105 5.30 7.74 -0.52
CA THR A 105 5.13 9.01 -1.23
C THR A 105 5.51 8.85 -2.71
N ILE A 106 6.65 8.23 -3.00
CA ILE A 106 7.11 7.99 -4.38
C ILE A 106 6.13 7.07 -5.11
N GLY A 107 5.73 5.95 -4.51
CA GLY A 107 4.77 5.02 -5.13
C GLY A 107 3.43 5.68 -5.43
N THR A 108 2.91 6.48 -4.50
CA THR A 108 1.66 7.22 -4.70
C THR A 108 1.81 8.30 -5.78
N ALA A 109 2.93 9.02 -5.82
CA ALA A 109 3.21 10.03 -6.83
C ALA A 109 3.29 9.43 -8.24
N ILE A 110 3.93 8.27 -8.39
CA ILE A 110 3.97 7.52 -9.67
C ILE A 110 2.54 7.16 -10.12
N CYS A 111 1.69 6.68 -9.21
CA CYS A 111 0.29 6.40 -9.54
C CYS A 111 -0.44 7.67 -10.01
N ILE A 112 -0.29 8.80 -9.32
CA ILE A 112 -0.91 10.06 -9.74
C ILE A 112 -0.45 10.45 -11.15
N LEU A 113 0.85 10.41 -11.43
CA LEU A 113 1.42 10.75 -12.74
C LEU A 113 0.89 9.84 -13.85
N TYR A 114 0.82 8.54 -13.60
CA TYR A 114 0.29 7.57 -14.55
C TYR A 114 -1.19 7.83 -14.87
N TYR A 115 -2.02 8.05 -13.85
CA TYR A 115 -3.44 8.34 -14.05
C TYR A 115 -3.70 9.74 -14.62
N ALA A 116 -2.81 10.70 -14.39
CA ALA A 116 -2.87 12.02 -15.01
C ALA A 116 -2.59 11.96 -16.52
N LYS A 117 -1.68 11.08 -16.97
CA LYS A 117 -1.39 10.84 -18.40
C LYS A 117 -2.46 10.05 -19.15
N LEU A 118 -3.24 9.23 -18.44
CA LEU A 118 -4.28 8.37 -19.01
C LEU A 118 -5.60 9.10 -19.31
N LYS A 119 -5.65 10.41 -19.08
CA LYS A 119 -6.84 11.25 -19.24
C LYS A 119 -6.57 12.33 -20.28
#